data_AF-A0A432FYL3-F1
#
_entry.id   AF-A0A432FYL3-F1
#
_cell.length_a   1.000
_cell.length_b   1.000
_cell.length_c   1.000
_cell.angle_alpha   90.00
_cell.angle_beta   90.00
_cell.angle_gamma   90.00
#
_symmetry.space_group_name_H-M   'P 1'
#
loop_
_entity.id
_entity.type
_entity.pdbx_description
1 polymer ?
#
loop_
_entity_poly.entity_id
_entity_poly.type
_entity_poly.pdbx_seq_one_letter_code
_entity_poly.pdbx_strand_id
1 'polypeptide(L)' 'MTAEELKEVMNLWGLNAAQLAKVLCLHSNKVSEYLGGVSRIPCAIAFSIEALRLLPDAEREVLFEKRLQRPTHGR' A
#
# COMPACT_ATOMS: atom_id res chain seq x y z
N MET A 1 2.09 1.72 13.39
CA MET A 1 2.08 2.33 12.05
C MET A 1 1.52 3.74 12.11
N THR A 2 2.39 4.72 11.98
CA THR A 2 2.12 6.15 11.83
C THR A 2 2.07 6.54 10.35
N ALA A 3 1.69 7.80 10.07
CA ALA A 3 1.69 8.34 8.72
C ALA A 3 3.11 8.41 8.13
N GLU A 4 4.10 8.70 8.97
CA GLU A 4 5.53 8.75 8.66
C GLU A 4 6.04 7.36 8.28
N GLU A 5 5.73 6.33 9.09
CA GLU A 5 6.09 4.94 8.77
C GLU A 5 5.45 4.49 7.44
N LEU A 6 4.23 4.94 7.13
CA LEU A 6 3.58 4.65 5.84
C LEU A 6 4.27 5.38 4.67
N LYS A 7 4.72 6.62 4.86
CA LYS A 7 5.50 7.37 3.86
C LYS A 7 6.84 6.67 3.57
N GLU A 8 7.50 6.18 4.62
CA GLU A 8 8.75 5.42 4.46
C GLU A 8 8.53 4.13 3.67
N VAL A 9 7.45 3.37 3.96
CA VAL A 9 7.06 2.19 3.17
C VAL A 9 6.87 2.56 1.70
N MET A 10 6.15 3.65 1.44
CA MET A 10 5.85 4.12 0.10
C MET A 10 7.14 4.45 -0.68
N ASN A 11 8.08 5.15 -0.03
CA ASN A 11 9.38 5.50 -0.61
C ASN A 11 10.26 4.26 -0.83
N LEU A 12 10.32 3.35 0.14
CA LEU A 12 11.09 2.11 0.06
C LEU A 12 10.65 1.25 -1.13
N TRP A 13 9.34 1.22 -1.39
CA TRP A 13 8.76 0.44 -2.48
C TRP A 13 8.66 1.19 -3.81
N GLY A 14 9.10 2.45 -3.87
CA GLY A 14 9.04 3.28 -5.07
C GLY A 14 7.61 3.50 -5.59
N LEU A 15 6.61 3.50 -4.70
CA LEU A 15 5.20 3.64 -5.07
C LEU A 15 4.72 5.08 -4.83
N ASN A 16 3.73 5.54 -5.58
CA ASN A 16 2.93 6.70 -5.22
C ASN A 16 1.67 6.30 -4.43
N ALA A 17 0.92 7.27 -3.89
CA ALA A 17 -0.25 7.00 -3.06
C ALA A 17 -1.33 6.16 -3.78
N ALA A 18 -1.55 6.37 -5.08
CA ALA A 18 -2.53 5.62 -5.86
C ALA A 18 -2.08 4.18 -6.10
N GLN A 19 -0.80 3.97 -6.38
CA GLN A 19 -0.19 2.65 -6.53
C GLN A 19 -0.21 1.89 -5.20
N LEU A 20 0.14 2.56 -4.10
CA LEU A 20 0.09 1.97 -2.76
C LEU A 20 -1.35 1.57 -2.39
N ALA A 21 -2.35 2.38 -2.75
CA ALA A 21 -3.75 2.02 -2.56
C ALA A 21 -4.12 0.73 -3.31
N LYS A 22 -3.70 0.59 -4.58
CA LYS A 22 -3.91 -0.66 -5.33
C LYS A 22 -3.18 -1.84 -4.70
N VAL A 23 -1.92 -1.67 -4.31
CA VAL A 23 -1.12 -2.72 -3.68
C VAL A 23 -1.74 -3.17 -2.37
N LEU A 24 -2.26 -2.27 -1.55
CA LEU A 24 -2.91 -2.59 -0.29
C LEU A 24 -4.40 -2.94 -0.44
N CYS A 25 -4.92 -3.01 -1.67
CA CYS A 25 -6.33 -3.25 -1.97
C CYS A 25 -7.28 -2.26 -1.25
N LEU A 26 -6.88 -0.98 -1.19
CA LEU A 26 -7.62 0.11 -0.57
C LEU A 26 -8.22 1.03 -1.63
N HIS A 27 -9.26 1.75 -1.22
CA HIS A 27 -9.73 2.90 -1.97
C HIS A 27 -8.65 3.99 -1.97
N SER A 28 -8.41 4.65 -3.11
CA SER A 28 -7.35 5.67 -3.28
C SER A 28 -7.38 6.76 -2.21
N ASN A 29 -8.59 7.23 -1.87
CA ASN A 29 -8.84 8.26 -0.86
C ASN A 29 -8.29 7.87 0.52
N LYS A 30 -8.34 6.58 0.88
CA LYS A 30 -7.94 6.12 2.22
C LYS A 30 -6.44 6.23 2.46
N VAL A 31 -5.64 5.95 1.45
CA VAL A 31 -4.19 6.13 1.56
C VAL A 31 -3.86 7.61 1.76
N SER A 32 -4.52 8.52 1.06
CA SER A 32 -4.33 9.96 1.26
C SER A 32 -4.72 10.43 2.66
N GLU A 33 -5.84 9.95 3.20
CA GLU A 33 -6.26 10.25 4.58
C GLU A 33 -5.21 9.77 5.60
N TYR A 34 -4.64 8.57 5.39
CA TYR A 34 -3.61 8.02 6.27
C TYR A 34 -2.29 8.79 6.19
N LEU A 35 -1.82 9.11 4.98
CA LEU A 35 -0.59 9.88 4.76
C LEU A 35 -0.69 11.31 5.31
N GLY A 36 -1.89 11.88 5.30
CA GLY A 36 -2.19 13.19 5.88
C GLY A 36 -2.46 13.18 7.39
N GLY A 37 -2.46 12.01 8.04
CA GLY A 37 -2.75 11.87 9.47
C GLY A 37 -4.21 12.19 9.85
N VAL A 38 -5.10 12.30 8.87
CA VAL A 38 -6.53 12.60 9.08
C VAL A 38 -7.27 11.41 9.67
N SER A 39 -6.87 10.20 9.25
CA SER A 39 -7.44 8.95 9.71
C SER A 39 -6.36 8.06 10.32
N ARG A 40 -6.70 7.36 11.40
CA ARG A 40 -5.82 6.33 11.97
C ARG A 40 -5.67 5.16 10.99
N ILE A 41 -4.44 4.68 10.81
CA ILE A 41 -4.14 3.47 10.03
C ILE A 41 -4.66 2.23 10.80
N PRO A 42 -5.58 1.44 10.23
CA PRO A 42 -6.07 0.22 10.87
C PRO A 42 -4.95 -0.82 11.03
N CYS A 43 -5.01 -1.61 12.12
CA CYS A 43 -4.02 -2.66 12.38
C CYS A 43 -3.91 -3.68 11.23
N ALA A 44 -5.02 -3.97 10.54
CA ALA A 44 -5.03 -4.87 9.38
C ALA A 44 -4.14 -4.38 8.22
N ILE A 45 -4.00 -3.06 8.06
CA ILE A 45 -3.13 -2.46 7.02
C ILE A 45 -1.67 -2.58 7.43
N ALA A 46 -1.37 -2.29 8.70
CA ALA A 46 -0.03 -2.48 9.25
C ALA A 46 0.44 -3.93 9.09
N PHE A 47 -0.42 -4.89 9.47
CA PHE A 47 -0.16 -6.32 9.29
C PHE A 47 0.02 -6.72 7.82
N SER A 48 -0.79 -6.16 6.91
CA SER A 48 -0.64 -6.42 5.47
C SER A 48 0.70 -5.92 4.93
N ILE A 49 1.17 -4.76 5.39
CA ILE A 49 2.47 -4.21 5.00
C ILE A 49 3.60 -5.08 5.57
N GLU A 50 3.51 -5.50 6.83
CA GLU A 50 4.48 -6.42 7.44
C GLU A 50 4.56 -7.74 6.67
N ALA A 51 3.42 -8.34 6.31
CA ALA A 51 3.38 -9.56 5.51
C ALA A 51 4.06 -9.37 4.13
N LEU A 52 3.83 -8.23 3.47
CA LEU A 52 4.48 -7.92 2.19
C LEU A 52 5.98 -7.70 2.33
N ARG A 53 6.46 -7.14 3.45
CA ARG A 53 7.89 -6.97 3.73
C ARG A 53 8.63 -8.29 3.91
N LEU A 54 7.93 -9.35 4.33
CA LEU A 54 8.52 -10.68 4.51
C LEU A 54 8.70 -11.45 3.20
N LEU A 55 8.09 -10.99 2.10
CA LEU A 55 8.28 -11.60 0.80
C LEU A 55 9.67 -11.25 0.23
N PRO A 56 10.34 -12.19 -0.48
CA PRO A 56 11.50 -11.86 -1.30
C PRO A 56 11.18 -10.73 -2.28
N ASP A 57 12.15 -9.85 -2.54
CA ASP A 57 11.93 -8.64 -3.35
C ASP A 57 11.34 -8.97 -4.73
N ALA A 58 11.86 -9.99 -5.41
CA ALA A 58 11.35 -10.43 -6.71
C ALA A 58 9.89 -10.89 -6.66
N GLU A 59 9.49 -11.62 -5.60
CA GLU A 59 8.10 -12.07 -5.45
C GLU A 59 7.17 -10.91 -5.11
N ARG A 60 7.64 -9.97 -4.29
CA ARG A 60 6.91 -8.75 -3.93
C ARG A 60 6.69 -7.87 -5.16
N GLU A 61 7.70 -7.68 -6.00
CA GLU A 61 7.60 -6.92 -7.24
C GLU A 61 6.59 -7.54 -8.21
N VAL A 62 6.68 -8.85 -8.46
CA VAL A 62 5.69 -9.57 -9.29
C VAL A 62 4.27 -9.42 -8.73
N LEU A 63 4.12 -9.47 -7.40
CA LEU A 63 2.82 -9.26 -6.76
C LEU A 63 2.33 -7.81 -6.94
N PHE A 64 3.20 -6.83 -6.82
CA PHE A 64 2.87 -5.42 -7.00
C PHE A 64 2.43 -5.15 -8.43
N GLU A 65 3.18 -5.60 -9.44
CA GLU A 65 2.81 -5.47 -10.85
C GLU A 65 1.41 -6.05 -11.12
N LYS A 66 1.15 -7.27 -10.63
CA LYS A 66 -0.17 -7.91 -10.76
C LYS A 66 -1.29 -7.08 -10.13
N ARG A 67 -1.06 -6.48 -8.96
CA ARG A 67 -2.06 -5.64 -8.28
C ARG A 67 -2.25 -4.29 -8.99
N LEU A 68 -1.19 -3.70 -9.53
CA LEU A 68 -1.25 -2.42 -10.26
C LEU A 68 -2.03 -2.53 -11.57
N GLN A 69 -1.90 -3.67 -12.25
CA GLN A 69 -2.62 -3.98 -13.49
C GLN A 69 -4.11 -4.31 -13.26
N ARG A 70 -4.56 -4.54 -12.01
CA ARG A 70 -5.98 -4.79 -11.76
C ARG A 70 -6.81 -3.57 -12.21
N PRO A 71 -7.89 -3.81 -12.98
CA PRO A 71 -8.79 -2.75 -13.36
C PRO A 71 -9.46 -2.19 -12.10
N THR A 72 -9.56 -0.86 -12.02
CA THR A 72 -10.09 -0.14 -10.85
C THR A 72 -11.60 -0.37 -10.66
N HIS A 73 -12.27 -0.97 -11.65
CA HIS A 73 -13.64 -1.45 -11.60
C HIS A 73 -13.72 -2.82 -12.26
N GLY A 74 -14.36 -3.78 -11.59
CA GLY A 74 -14.91 -4.94 -12.29
C GLY A 74 -15.93 -4.44 -13.30
N ARG A 75 -15.77 -4.81 -14.56
CA ARG A 75 -16.91 -4.93 -15.47
C ARG A 75 -17.66 -6.20 -15.10
#